data_AF-A0A954GYZ8-F1
#
_entry.id   AF-A0A954GYZ8-F1
#
_cell.length_a   1.000
_cell.length_b   1.000
_cell.length_c   1.000
_cell.angle_alpha   90.00
_cell.angle_beta   90.00
_cell.angle_gamma   90.00
#
_symmetry.space_group_name_H-M   'P 1'
#
loop_
_entity.id
_entity.type
_entity.pdbx_description
1 polymer ?
#
loop_
_entity_poly.entity_id
_entity_poly.type
_entity_poly.pdbx_seq_one_letter_code
_entity_poly.pdbx_strand_id
1 'polypeptide(L)'
;MPLTTNDSTDQQEHWAVLGGGILGMTTALRLAQQGHRVTLLESRQRLGGLADAWQIGDVTWDRHYHVTLMSDLHTRSLLEELNLYDQMEWVETKTGFYTDGKLHSMSNSLEFLKFPPLRLIDKLRLGATIFYASRVRNWKKLEQIPVGKWLQKLSGERTFQKIWLPLLRSKLGDCWRQTSAAFIWATIARMYAARRTGLKKEMFGYVRGGYASVNNELAQKLIDLGVEIRCNNAVRMISPYQDARVRVHLADESLVFDRVVSTLPSPVMGRICPELTNREKERFEGVQYHGIICASVLLNKPLSPYYVTNITDEGLPFTAVIEMTSLVKKKHMNGYTLVYLPRYVRPDDEGFRKIDAELEDEFISGLQKMHPTLSMADVAAFKVSRVPHVFALPTLGYSERLPPTQTSIPNLMAVSSANIVNGTLNVNETIKLANEFAAEFGASPRVTVEHESLDPKATNQPFQIGVAD
;
A
#
# COMPACT_ATOMS: atom_id res chain seq x y z
N MET A 1 -46.20 5.20 18.44
CA MET A 1 -46.34 3.75 18.16
C MET A 1 -44.95 3.13 18.30
N PRO A 2 -44.81 1.99 19.00
CA PRO A 2 -43.51 1.44 19.29
C PRO A 2 -42.90 0.82 18.03
N LEU A 3 -41.61 1.09 17.82
CA LEU A 3 -40.74 0.38 16.89
C LEU A 3 -40.81 -1.11 17.24
N THR A 4 -41.50 -1.89 16.41
CA THR A 4 -41.47 -3.35 16.50
C THR A 4 -40.11 -3.80 16.00
N THR A 5 -39.23 -4.15 16.93
CA THR A 5 -38.03 -4.95 16.65
C THR A 5 -38.52 -6.29 16.12
N ASN A 6 -38.42 -6.47 14.81
CA ASN A 6 -38.73 -7.74 14.19
C ASN A 6 -37.62 -8.72 14.58
N ASP A 7 -37.98 -9.74 15.36
CA ASP A 7 -37.16 -10.94 15.61
C ASP A 7 -36.94 -11.65 14.26
N SER A 8 -35.98 -11.18 13.46
CA SER A 8 -35.43 -11.96 12.38
C SER A 8 -34.38 -12.88 12.98
N THR A 9 -34.64 -14.19 12.94
CA THR A 9 -33.70 -15.28 13.20
C THR A 9 -32.25 -14.89 12.94
N ASP A 10 -31.41 -15.11 13.96
CA ASP A 10 -29.98 -14.84 14.13
C ASP A 10 -29.08 -15.46 13.03
N GLN A 11 -29.31 -15.09 11.77
CA GLN A 11 -28.46 -15.45 10.65
C GLN A 11 -27.32 -14.43 10.57
N GLN A 12 -26.11 -14.88 10.92
CA GLN A 12 -24.90 -14.08 10.79
C GLN A 12 -24.79 -13.51 9.38
N GLU A 13 -24.63 -12.19 9.26
CA GLU A 13 -24.49 -11.51 7.97
C GLU A 13 -23.30 -12.11 7.20
N HIS A 14 -23.52 -12.42 5.92
CA HIS A 14 -22.49 -12.97 5.04
C HIS A 14 -21.80 -11.88 4.24
N TRP A 15 -20.53 -11.64 4.55
CA TRP A 15 -19.67 -10.66 3.90
C TRP A 15 -18.78 -11.32 2.84
N ALA A 16 -18.64 -10.67 1.68
CA ALA A 16 -17.50 -10.90 0.79
C ALA A 16 -16.42 -9.84 0.99
N VAL A 17 -15.18 -10.29 1.08
CA VAL A 17 -13.99 -9.43 1.00
C VAL A 17 -13.27 -9.73 -0.31
N LEU A 18 -13.10 -8.72 -1.16
CA LEU A 18 -12.46 -8.88 -2.47
C LEU A 18 -10.99 -8.44 -2.40
N GLY A 19 -10.07 -9.38 -2.62
CA GLY A 19 -8.63 -9.18 -2.59
C GLY A 19 -7.96 -9.78 -1.35
N GLY A 20 -7.08 -10.75 -1.57
CA GLY A 20 -6.31 -11.47 -0.54
C GLY A 20 -4.99 -10.79 -0.15
N GLY A 21 -4.88 -9.47 -0.31
CA GLY A 21 -3.74 -8.70 0.21
C GLY A 21 -3.84 -8.46 1.71
N ILE A 22 -2.84 -7.81 2.32
CA ILE A 22 -2.86 -7.46 3.75
C ILE A 22 -4.14 -6.71 4.14
N LEU A 23 -4.59 -5.75 3.33
CA LEU A 23 -5.83 -5.00 3.58
C LEU A 23 -7.02 -5.94 3.70
N GLY A 24 -7.28 -6.75 2.68
CA GLY A 24 -8.42 -7.67 2.67
C GLY A 24 -8.32 -8.80 3.69
N MET A 25 -7.14 -9.39 3.90
CA MET A 25 -6.97 -10.41 4.94
C MET A 25 -7.19 -9.83 6.34
N THR A 26 -6.68 -8.64 6.64
CA THR A 26 -6.95 -7.98 7.93
C THR A 26 -8.41 -7.55 8.05
N THR A 27 -9.04 -7.04 6.99
CA THR A 27 -10.48 -6.73 7.00
C THR A 27 -11.31 -7.99 7.26
N ALA A 28 -11.02 -9.10 6.59
CA ALA A 28 -11.67 -10.39 6.81
C ALA A 28 -11.48 -10.89 8.25
N LEU A 29 -10.27 -10.76 8.79
CA LEU A 29 -9.94 -11.12 10.18
C LEU A 29 -10.82 -10.35 11.16
N ARG A 30 -10.90 -9.02 11.00
CA ARG A 30 -11.68 -8.16 11.91
C ARG A 30 -13.18 -8.41 11.79
N LEU A 31 -13.71 -8.60 10.57
CA LEU A 31 -15.12 -8.93 10.37
C LEU A 31 -15.48 -10.29 10.97
N ALA A 32 -14.64 -11.31 10.78
CA ALA A 32 -14.86 -12.64 11.37
C ALA A 32 -14.82 -12.60 12.90
N GLN A 33 -13.91 -11.82 13.49
CA GLN A 33 -13.83 -11.61 14.95
C GLN A 33 -15.06 -10.89 15.52
N GLN A 34 -15.78 -10.13 14.71
CA GLN A 34 -17.06 -9.50 15.08
C GLN A 34 -18.25 -10.46 14.96
N GLY A 35 -18.02 -11.72 14.56
CA GLY A 35 -19.06 -12.76 14.46
C GLY A 35 -19.72 -12.85 13.08
N HIS A 36 -19.21 -12.15 12.07
CA HIS A 36 -19.74 -12.22 10.70
C HIS A 36 -19.26 -13.48 9.98
N ARG A 37 -20.11 -14.03 9.11
CA ARG A 37 -19.68 -15.05 8.14
C ARG A 37 -18.92 -14.35 7.02
N VAL A 38 -17.70 -14.80 6.70
CA VAL A 38 -16.85 -14.11 5.70
C VAL A 38 -16.38 -15.07 4.62
N THR A 39 -16.48 -14.65 3.36
CA THR A 39 -15.78 -15.26 2.22
C THR A 39 -14.75 -14.27 1.66
N LEU A 40 -13.48 -14.67 1.62
CA LEU A 40 -12.38 -13.92 1.03
C LEU A 40 -12.10 -14.43 -0.39
N LEU A 41 -12.25 -13.57 -1.39
CA LEU A 41 -12.05 -13.90 -2.80
C LEU A 41 -10.71 -13.30 -3.31
N GLU A 42 -9.83 -14.15 -3.84
CA GLU A 42 -8.54 -13.74 -4.42
C GLU A 42 -8.37 -14.29 -5.84
N SER A 43 -7.94 -13.40 -6.75
CA SER A 43 -7.70 -13.71 -8.16
C SER A 43 -6.48 -14.61 -8.41
N ARG A 44 -5.46 -14.53 -7.56
CA ARG A 44 -4.20 -15.27 -7.67
C ARG A 44 -4.29 -16.60 -6.92
N GLN A 45 -3.32 -17.47 -7.16
CA GLN A 45 -3.19 -18.75 -6.48
C GLN A 45 -2.81 -18.60 -4.99
N ARG A 46 -2.27 -17.44 -4.59
CA ARG A 46 -1.76 -17.21 -3.23
C ARG A 46 -2.18 -15.84 -2.71
N LEU A 47 -2.34 -15.78 -1.40
CA LEU A 47 -2.61 -14.56 -0.64
C LEU A 47 -1.33 -13.71 -0.45
N GLY A 48 -1.49 -12.51 0.08
CA GLY A 48 -0.40 -11.56 0.41
C GLY A 48 -0.39 -10.30 -0.45
N GLY A 49 -0.98 -10.34 -1.66
CA GLY A 49 -1.09 -9.18 -2.54
C GLY A 49 0.27 -8.58 -2.91
N LEU A 50 0.52 -7.33 -2.50
CA LEU A 50 1.82 -6.66 -2.70
C LEU A 50 2.93 -7.19 -1.78
N ALA A 51 2.54 -7.80 -0.65
CA ALA A 51 3.42 -8.41 0.34
C ALA A 51 3.50 -9.94 0.15
N ASP A 52 3.27 -10.46 -1.06
CA ASP A 52 3.50 -11.86 -1.39
C ASP A 52 5.01 -12.16 -1.48
N ALA A 53 5.37 -13.41 -1.20
CA ALA A 53 6.71 -13.96 -1.41
C ALA A 53 6.79 -14.69 -2.74
N TRP A 54 8.00 -14.99 -3.20
CA TRP A 54 8.22 -15.78 -4.40
C TRP A 54 9.60 -16.44 -4.39
N GLN A 55 9.73 -17.47 -5.22
CA GLN A 55 10.98 -18.17 -5.42
C GLN A 55 11.81 -17.45 -6.50
N ILE A 56 13.07 -17.18 -6.18
CA ILE A 56 14.12 -16.64 -7.07
C ILE A 56 15.30 -17.60 -6.94
N GLY A 57 15.61 -18.36 -8.00
CA GLY A 57 16.56 -19.49 -7.89
C GLY A 57 16.18 -20.43 -6.74
N ASP A 58 17.12 -20.71 -5.84
CA ASP A 58 16.92 -21.61 -4.70
C ASP A 58 16.42 -20.90 -3.43
N VAL A 59 16.14 -19.59 -3.50
CA VAL A 59 15.70 -18.79 -2.34
C VAL A 59 14.24 -18.40 -2.48
N THR A 60 13.47 -18.55 -1.40
CA THR A 60 12.14 -17.95 -1.28
C THR A 60 12.19 -16.79 -0.30
N TRP A 61 11.82 -15.60 -0.79
CA TRP A 61 11.73 -14.40 0.03
C TRP A 61 10.64 -13.47 -0.51
N ASP A 62 10.45 -12.32 0.13
CA ASP A 62 9.48 -11.30 -0.27
C ASP A 62 9.66 -10.90 -1.75
N ARG A 63 8.55 -10.61 -2.44
CA ARG A 63 8.62 -10.14 -3.84
C ARG A 63 9.18 -8.73 -3.97
N HIS A 64 8.97 -7.92 -2.95
CA HIS A 64 9.47 -6.56 -2.84
C HIS A 64 10.11 -6.38 -1.47
N TYR A 65 10.94 -5.35 -1.30
CA TYR A 65 11.56 -5.05 -0.01
C TYR A 65 10.52 -4.53 0.98
N HIS A 66 10.42 -5.19 2.12
CA HIS A 66 9.61 -4.76 3.23
C HIS A 66 10.45 -4.68 4.50
N VAL A 67 10.19 -3.65 5.29
CA VAL A 67 10.77 -3.48 6.63
C VAL A 67 9.71 -2.98 7.58
N THR A 68 9.80 -3.43 8.82
CA THR A 68 8.97 -2.96 9.94
C THR A 68 9.76 -1.98 10.78
N LEU A 69 9.16 -0.86 11.15
CA LEU A 69 9.74 0.11 12.08
C LEU A 69 9.29 -0.19 13.51
N MET A 70 10.09 0.22 14.49
CA MET A 70 9.66 0.16 15.90
C MET A 70 8.36 0.93 16.15
N SER A 71 8.09 1.99 15.37
CA SER A 71 6.87 2.80 15.44
C SER A 71 5.66 2.18 14.72
N ASP A 72 5.82 1.06 14.01
CA ASP A 72 4.75 0.40 13.26
C ASP A 72 3.87 -0.45 14.20
N LEU A 73 3.15 0.22 15.11
CA LEU A 73 2.39 -0.40 16.20
C LEU A 73 1.28 -1.34 15.71
N HIS A 74 0.60 -1.01 14.60
CA HIS A 74 -0.47 -1.86 14.07
C HIS A 74 0.09 -3.14 13.46
N THR A 75 1.23 -3.05 12.76
CA THR A 75 1.93 -4.26 12.27
C THR A 75 2.39 -5.12 13.43
N ARG A 76 3.02 -4.53 14.45
CA ARG A 76 3.49 -5.27 15.62
C ARG A 76 2.34 -5.94 16.38
N SER A 77 1.23 -5.25 16.59
CA SER A 77 0.03 -5.81 17.22
C SER A 77 -0.56 -6.97 16.43
N LEU A 78 -0.61 -6.89 15.09
CA LEU A 78 -1.03 -8.02 14.26
C LEU A 78 -0.05 -9.20 14.40
N LEU A 79 1.26 -8.94 14.41
CA LEU A 79 2.26 -10.00 14.59
C LEU A 79 2.18 -10.66 15.97
N GLU A 80 1.83 -9.92 17.03
CA GLU A 80 1.53 -10.47 18.35
C GLU A 80 0.30 -11.38 18.30
N GLU A 81 -0.77 -10.95 17.65
CA GLU A 81 -2.00 -11.73 17.45
C GLU A 81 -1.77 -13.03 16.66
N LEU A 82 -0.81 -13.02 15.74
CA LEU A 82 -0.37 -14.18 14.94
C LEU A 82 0.74 -15.00 15.62
N ASN A 83 1.15 -14.68 16.85
CA ASN A 83 2.26 -15.33 17.56
C ASN A 83 3.61 -15.29 16.79
N LEU A 84 3.80 -14.26 15.97
CA LEU A 84 5.02 -14.04 15.16
C LEU A 84 5.93 -12.95 15.73
N TYR A 85 5.49 -12.23 16.76
CA TYR A 85 6.26 -11.11 17.33
C TYR A 85 7.66 -11.53 17.82
N ASP A 86 7.76 -12.67 18.48
CA ASP A 86 9.04 -13.21 18.98
C ASP A 86 9.98 -13.68 17.85
N GLN A 87 9.47 -13.80 16.63
CA GLN A 87 10.26 -14.11 15.44
C GLN A 87 10.81 -12.86 14.74
N MET A 88 10.51 -11.66 15.25
CA MET A 88 11.06 -10.43 14.73
C MET A 88 12.55 -10.31 15.03
N GLU A 89 13.33 -9.94 14.02
CA GLU A 89 14.73 -9.59 14.16
C GLU A 89 14.93 -8.12 13.83
N TRP A 90 15.55 -7.38 14.75
CA TRP A 90 15.83 -5.96 14.62
C TRP A 90 17.30 -5.73 14.30
N VAL A 91 17.58 -5.03 13.21
CA VAL A 91 18.93 -4.81 12.69
C VAL A 91 19.18 -3.32 12.46
N GLU A 92 20.36 -2.87 12.89
CA GLU A 92 20.83 -1.52 12.59
C GLU A 92 21.18 -1.44 11.10
N THR A 93 20.54 -0.52 10.39
CA THR A 93 20.76 -0.35 8.96
C THR A 93 21.61 0.86 8.63
N LYS A 94 22.27 0.79 7.47
CA LYS A 94 23.08 1.87 6.92
C LYS A 94 22.48 2.34 5.61
N THR A 95 22.60 3.63 5.36
CA THR A 95 22.08 4.30 4.15
C THR A 95 23.23 4.86 3.33
N GLY A 96 23.24 4.52 2.04
CA GLY A 96 24.16 5.03 1.04
C GLY A 96 23.50 6.04 0.10
N PHE A 97 24.33 6.87 -0.53
CA PHE A 97 23.97 7.78 -1.61
C PHE A 97 24.95 7.62 -2.76
N TYR A 98 24.45 7.34 -3.95
CA TYR A 98 25.24 7.31 -5.17
C TYR A 98 25.06 8.63 -5.92
N THR A 99 26.09 9.47 -5.89
CA THR A 99 26.13 10.81 -6.51
C THR A 99 27.48 11.07 -7.15
N ASP A 100 27.47 11.73 -8.31
CA ASP A 100 28.68 12.10 -9.06
C ASP A 100 29.62 10.89 -9.30
N GLY A 101 29.04 9.73 -9.60
CA GLY A 101 29.76 8.48 -9.84
C GLY A 101 30.38 7.82 -8.60
N LYS A 102 30.03 8.27 -7.39
CA LYS A 102 30.62 7.76 -6.13
C LYS A 102 29.57 7.40 -5.10
N LEU A 103 29.88 6.37 -4.32
CA LEU A 103 29.05 5.92 -3.20
C LEU A 103 29.50 6.62 -1.91
N HIS A 104 28.55 7.30 -1.26
CA HIS A 104 28.75 8.06 -0.03
C HIS A 104 27.87 7.50 1.09
N SER A 105 28.42 7.43 2.31
CA SER A 105 27.65 7.06 3.50
C SER A 105 26.83 8.24 4.04
N MET A 106 25.58 7.98 4.42
CA MET A 106 24.75 8.91 5.19
C MET A 106 23.97 8.16 6.28
N SER A 107 24.68 7.43 7.13
CA SER A 107 24.07 6.53 8.12
C SER A 107 23.88 7.16 9.50
N ASN A 108 24.48 8.32 9.76
CA ASN A 108 24.37 9.02 11.04
C ASN A 108 24.53 10.55 10.90
N SER A 109 24.19 11.28 11.96
CA SER A 109 24.25 12.75 11.99
C SER A 109 25.66 13.30 11.74
N LEU A 110 26.73 12.56 12.09
CA LEU A 110 28.11 12.99 11.88
C LEU A 110 28.52 12.84 10.40
N GLU A 111 28.13 11.74 9.75
CA GLU A 111 28.27 11.53 8.31
C GLU A 111 27.45 12.53 7.51
N PHE A 112 26.24 12.86 7.97
CA PHE A 112 25.44 13.95 7.43
C PHE A 112 26.16 15.30 7.51
N LEU A 113 26.78 15.61 8.66
CA LEU A 113 27.58 16.83 8.82
C LEU A 113 28.85 16.84 7.94
N LYS A 114 29.43 15.67 7.66
CA LYS A 114 30.57 15.50 6.75
C LYS A 114 30.18 15.34 5.28
N PHE A 115 28.89 15.29 4.96
CA PHE A 115 28.39 15.02 3.61
C PHE A 115 28.90 16.10 2.63
N PRO A 116 29.83 15.76 1.71
CA PRO A 116 30.53 16.74 0.87
C PRO A 116 29.61 17.55 -0.07
N PRO A 117 28.51 16.99 -0.63
CA PRO A 117 27.64 17.73 -1.55
C PRO A 117 26.92 18.95 -0.96
N LEU A 118 26.81 19.05 0.38
CA LEU A 118 26.06 20.10 1.07
C LEU A 118 26.97 21.05 1.88
N ARG A 119 26.72 22.36 1.74
CA ARG A 119 27.34 23.39 2.59
C ARG A 119 26.71 23.39 3.99
N LEU A 120 27.36 24.00 4.97
CA LEU A 120 26.86 24.06 6.35
C LEU A 120 25.46 24.71 6.44
N ILE A 121 25.21 25.75 5.65
CA ILE A 121 23.89 26.41 5.57
C ILE A 121 22.84 25.46 5.02
N ASP A 122 23.17 24.68 3.98
CA ASP A 122 22.24 23.70 3.38
C ASP A 122 21.85 22.63 4.42
N LYS A 123 22.81 22.19 5.23
CA LYS A 123 22.60 21.22 6.32
C LYS A 123 21.68 21.76 7.40
N LEU A 124 21.89 23.02 7.82
CA LEU A 124 21.01 23.68 8.79
C LEU A 124 19.59 23.82 8.26
N ARG A 125 19.43 24.22 7.00
CA ARG A 125 18.11 24.35 6.36
C ARG A 125 17.40 23.01 6.23
N LEU A 126 18.13 21.94 5.90
CA LEU A 126 17.55 20.59 5.85
C LEU A 126 17.08 20.13 7.23
N GLY A 127 17.92 20.27 8.26
CA GLY A 127 17.57 19.94 9.64
C GLY A 127 16.36 20.73 10.14
N ALA A 128 16.33 22.04 9.88
CA ALA A 128 15.19 22.90 10.21
C ALA A 128 13.92 22.49 9.46
N THR A 129 14.03 22.09 8.18
CA THR A 129 12.90 21.59 7.38
C THR A 129 12.32 20.32 7.99
N ILE A 130 13.17 19.35 8.34
CA ILE A 130 12.75 18.08 8.97
C ILE A 130 12.08 18.36 10.32
N PHE A 131 12.67 19.22 11.15
CA PHE A 131 12.11 19.58 12.45
C PHE A 131 10.75 20.30 12.30
N TYR A 132 10.66 21.30 11.42
CA TYR A 132 9.41 22.00 11.13
C TYR A 132 8.33 21.03 10.64
N ALA A 133 8.66 20.20 9.64
CA ALA A 133 7.75 19.19 9.09
C ALA A 133 7.21 18.24 10.18
N SER A 134 8.07 17.78 11.08
CA SER A 134 7.69 16.90 12.19
C SER A 134 6.70 17.52 13.17
N ARG A 135 6.61 18.86 13.20
CA ARG A 135 5.70 19.64 14.08
C ARG A 135 4.39 20.01 13.40
N VAL A 136 4.29 19.89 12.07
CA VAL A 136 3.06 20.22 11.34
C VAL A 136 1.97 19.22 11.71
N ARG A 137 0.85 19.72 12.27
CA ARG A 137 -0.33 18.92 12.63
C ARG A 137 -1.42 18.93 11.56
N ASN A 138 -1.56 20.05 10.84
CA ASN A 138 -2.60 20.21 9.82
C ASN A 138 -2.07 19.84 8.44
N TRP A 139 -2.14 18.56 8.11
CA TRP A 139 -1.68 18.00 6.83
C TRP A 139 -2.56 18.44 5.64
N LYS A 140 -3.85 18.74 5.85
CA LYS A 140 -4.76 19.20 4.78
C LYS A 140 -4.28 20.48 4.11
N LYS A 141 -3.65 21.40 4.85
CA LYS A 141 -3.04 22.60 4.25
C LYS A 141 -1.89 22.27 3.30
N LEU A 142 -1.18 21.16 3.54
CA LEU A 142 -0.07 20.72 2.68
C LEU A 142 -0.56 20.04 1.40
N GLU A 143 -1.78 19.52 1.37
CA GLU A 143 -2.38 18.97 0.14
C GLU A 143 -2.53 20.02 -0.95
N GLN A 144 -2.66 21.28 -0.59
CA GLN A 144 -2.85 22.38 -1.55
C GLN A 144 -1.53 22.96 -2.09
N ILE A 145 -0.39 22.43 -1.65
CA ILE A 145 0.93 22.94 -2.00
C ILE A 145 1.71 21.88 -2.77
N PRO A 146 2.23 22.17 -3.98
CA PRO A 146 3.13 21.25 -4.67
C PRO A 146 4.38 20.95 -3.84
N VAL A 147 4.77 19.67 -3.78
CA VAL A 147 5.90 19.21 -2.95
C VAL A 147 7.19 19.95 -3.26
N GLY A 148 7.47 20.20 -4.53
CA GLY A 148 8.65 20.95 -4.97
C GLY A 148 8.68 22.38 -4.43
N LYS A 149 7.58 23.12 -4.58
CA LYS A 149 7.46 24.50 -4.08
C LYS A 149 7.64 24.56 -2.56
N TRP A 150 7.06 23.60 -1.84
CA TRP A 150 7.16 23.54 -0.38
C TRP A 150 8.60 23.28 0.09
N LEU A 151 9.29 22.30 -0.50
CA LEU A 151 10.67 21.97 -0.15
C LEU A 151 11.66 23.06 -0.60
N GLN A 152 11.48 23.65 -1.78
CA GLN A 152 12.29 24.79 -2.24
C GLN A 152 12.16 25.97 -1.28
N LYS A 153 10.95 26.30 -0.83
CA LYS A 153 10.71 27.40 0.13
C LYS A 153 11.44 27.17 1.46
N LEU A 154 11.37 25.95 2.01
CA LEU A 154 11.97 25.64 3.31
C LEU A 154 13.49 25.41 3.21
N SER A 155 13.91 24.48 2.35
CA SER A 155 15.29 24.03 2.27
C SER A 155 16.19 24.88 1.36
N GLY A 156 15.61 25.73 0.52
CA GLY A 156 16.33 26.52 -0.48
C GLY A 156 16.62 25.74 -1.76
N GLU A 157 16.93 26.45 -2.84
CA GLU A 157 17.07 25.88 -4.19
C GLU A 157 18.17 24.83 -4.27
N ARG A 158 19.35 25.10 -3.70
CA ARG A 158 20.49 24.18 -3.74
C ARG A 158 20.19 22.84 -3.06
N THR A 159 19.65 22.89 -1.83
CA THR A 159 19.27 21.69 -1.07
C THR A 159 18.17 20.93 -1.80
N PHE A 160 17.21 21.64 -2.39
CA PHE A 160 16.18 21.02 -3.20
C PHE A 160 16.78 20.26 -4.38
N GLN A 161 17.60 20.91 -5.20
CA GLN A 161 18.19 20.30 -6.40
C GLN A 161 19.12 19.12 -6.09
N LYS A 162 19.92 19.21 -5.02
CA LYS A 162 20.94 18.18 -4.71
C LYS A 162 20.43 17.02 -3.85
N ILE A 163 19.34 17.19 -3.11
CA ILE A 163 18.83 16.16 -2.18
C ILE A 163 17.38 15.82 -2.45
N TRP A 164 16.49 16.81 -2.36
CA TRP A 164 15.06 16.54 -2.40
C TRP A 164 14.57 16.11 -3.78
N LEU A 165 15.02 16.78 -4.84
CA LEU A 165 14.59 16.48 -6.20
C LEU A 165 15.00 15.06 -6.63
N PRO A 166 16.24 14.60 -6.40
CA PRO A 166 16.62 13.21 -6.66
C PRO A 166 15.77 12.20 -5.89
N LEU A 167 15.54 12.41 -4.59
CA LEU A 167 14.71 11.51 -3.77
C LEU A 167 13.24 11.49 -4.22
N LEU A 168 12.71 12.65 -4.60
CA LEU A 168 11.36 12.75 -5.17
C LEU A 168 11.27 12.02 -6.51
N ARG A 169 12.23 12.23 -7.42
CA ARG A 169 12.28 11.54 -8.72
C ARG A 169 12.43 10.04 -8.56
N SER A 170 13.27 9.59 -7.63
CA SER A 170 13.46 8.18 -7.32
C SER A 170 12.13 7.51 -6.93
N LYS A 171 11.29 8.17 -6.13
CA LYS A 171 10.04 7.56 -5.64
C LYS A 171 8.80 7.87 -6.49
N LEU A 172 8.77 8.99 -7.19
CA LEU A 172 7.59 9.51 -7.89
C LEU A 172 7.79 9.62 -9.41
N GLY A 173 8.98 9.31 -9.96
CA GLY A 173 9.30 9.64 -11.35
C GLY A 173 9.02 11.11 -11.63
N ASP A 174 8.46 11.44 -12.79
CA ASP A 174 8.04 12.82 -13.11
C ASP A 174 6.77 13.29 -12.40
N CYS A 175 6.03 12.39 -11.76
CA CYS A 175 4.79 12.72 -11.04
C CYS A 175 5.04 13.59 -9.80
N TRP A 176 6.29 13.81 -9.37
CA TRP A 176 6.61 14.73 -8.27
C TRP A 176 6.06 16.14 -8.50
N ARG A 177 5.96 16.61 -9.77
CA ARG A 177 5.48 17.96 -10.10
C ARG A 177 4.02 18.21 -9.72
N GLN A 178 3.21 17.15 -9.74
CA GLN A 178 1.78 17.16 -9.43
C GLN A 178 1.47 16.56 -8.04
N THR A 179 2.51 16.17 -7.30
CA THR A 179 2.38 15.59 -5.96
C THR A 179 2.32 16.70 -4.91
N SER A 180 1.44 16.54 -3.93
CA SER A 180 1.30 17.48 -2.82
C SER A 180 2.40 17.33 -1.77
N ALA A 181 2.63 18.39 -0.99
CA ALA A 181 3.60 18.39 0.12
C ALA A 181 3.20 17.42 1.25
N ALA A 182 1.93 16.97 1.31
CA ALA A 182 1.48 15.98 2.27
C ALA A 182 2.27 14.66 2.16
N PHE A 183 2.69 14.27 0.94
CA PHE A 183 3.50 13.07 0.70
C PHE A 183 4.82 13.06 1.48
N ILE A 184 5.62 14.12 1.31
CA ILE A 184 6.94 14.19 1.93
C ILE A 184 6.81 14.44 3.42
N TRP A 185 5.80 15.21 3.84
CA TRP A 185 5.48 15.40 5.24
C TRP A 185 5.16 14.08 5.94
N ALA A 186 4.30 13.23 5.36
CA ALA A 186 3.97 11.92 5.94
C ALA A 186 5.20 11.02 6.05
N THR A 187 6.08 11.06 5.04
CA THR A 187 7.36 10.34 5.07
C THR A 187 8.27 10.85 6.19
N ILE A 188 8.45 12.16 6.33
CA ILE A 188 9.26 12.77 7.39
C ILE A 188 8.67 12.46 8.77
N ALA A 189 7.36 12.59 8.95
CA ALA A 189 6.67 12.32 10.20
C ALA A 189 6.89 10.86 10.66
N ARG A 190 6.74 9.89 9.74
CA ARG A 190 6.98 8.46 10.02
C ARG A 190 8.44 8.20 10.41
N MET A 191 9.40 8.67 9.62
CA MET A 191 10.83 8.48 9.89
C MET A 191 11.26 9.15 11.20
N TYR A 192 10.73 10.34 11.48
CA TYR A 192 11.01 11.06 12.73
C TYR A 192 10.44 10.35 13.96
N ALA A 193 9.23 9.78 13.86
CA ALA A 193 8.63 8.98 14.92
C ALA A 193 9.47 7.72 15.24
N ALA A 194 10.00 7.04 14.23
CA ALA A 194 10.87 5.88 14.42
C ALA A 194 12.13 6.20 15.26
N ARG A 195 12.72 7.40 15.06
CA ARG A 195 13.91 7.86 15.80
C ARG A 195 13.64 8.27 17.26
N ARG A 196 12.39 8.54 17.65
CA ARG A 196 12.03 8.95 19.03
C ARG A 196 11.98 7.80 20.02
N THR A 197 12.05 6.55 19.57
CA THR A 197 11.93 5.34 20.40
C THR A 197 13.12 5.08 21.34
N GLY A 198 13.93 6.11 21.65
CA GLY A 198 15.05 6.05 22.60
C GLY A 198 16.36 5.49 22.01
N LEU A 199 16.28 4.79 20.89
CA LEU A 199 17.45 4.27 20.16
C LEU A 199 18.02 5.36 19.25
N LYS A 200 19.27 5.78 19.48
CA LYS A 200 19.99 6.77 18.62
C LYS A 200 20.37 6.22 17.23
N LYS A 201 19.79 5.09 16.81
CA LYS A 201 20.16 4.30 15.63
C LYS A 201 18.90 3.90 14.85
N GLU A 202 19.00 3.86 13.51
CA GLU A 202 17.90 3.42 12.65
C GLU A 202 17.82 1.90 12.64
N MET A 203 16.83 1.36 13.36
CA MET A 203 16.54 -0.06 13.45
C MET A 203 15.39 -0.44 12.53
N PHE A 204 15.63 -1.40 11.65
CA PHE A 204 14.59 -2.04 10.85
C PHE A 204 14.39 -3.49 11.27
N GLY A 205 13.12 -3.89 11.30
CA GLY A 205 12.67 -5.21 11.69
C GLY A 205 12.22 -6.02 10.49
N TYR A 206 12.40 -7.34 10.59
CA TYR A 206 11.81 -8.32 9.68
C TYR A 206 11.38 -9.56 10.47
N VAL A 207 10.40 -10.30 9.93
CA VAL A 207 9.97 -11.60 10.49
C VAL A 207 10.80 -12.70 9.84
N ARG A 208 11.21 -13.72 10.62
CA ARG A 208 11.89 -14.89 10.05
C ARG A 208 11.01 -15.57 8.97
N GLY A 209 11.60 -15.82 7.81
CA GLY A 209 10.88 -16.32 6.63
C GLY A 209 10.11 -15.24 5.84
N GLY A 210 10.26 -13.96 6.22
CA GLY A 210 9.64 -12.84 5.53
C GLY A 210 8.11 -12.83 5.64
N TYR A 211 7.46 -12.18 4.69
CA TYR A 211 6.00 -12.14 4.60
C TYR A 211 5.37 -13.47 4.19
N ALA A 212 6.14 -14.44 3.69
CA ALA A 212 5.62 -15.80 3.50
C ALA A 212 5.08 -16.37 4.82
N SER A 213 5.86 -16.26 5.91
CA SER A 213 5.43 -16.68 7.25
C SER A 213 4.21 -15.89 7.72
N VAL A 214 4.22 -14.57 7.56
CA VAL A 214 3.11 -13.69 8.00
C VAL A 214 1.81 -14.02 7.27
N ASN A 215 1.87 -14.19 5.94
CA ASN A 215 0.70 -14.50 5.14
C ASN A 215 0.15 -15.89 5.44
N ASN A 216 1.02 -16.87 5.71
CA ASN A 216 0.61 -18.23 6.06
C ASN A 216 -0.09 -18.27 7.43
N GLU A 217 0.48 -17.65 8.47
CA GLU A 217 -0.15 -17.60 9.80
C GLU A 217 -1.45 -16.81 9.77
N LEU A 218 -1.51 -15.70 9.00
CA LEU A 218 -2.74 -14.93 8.84
C LEU A 218 -3.82 -15.74 8.10
N ALA A 219 -3.45 -16.49 7.07
CA ALA A 219 -4.38 -17.37 6.37
C ALA A 219 -4.89 -18.49 7.29
N GLN A 220 -4.01 -19.10 8.08
CA GLN A 220 -4.40 -20.12 9.05
C GLN A 220 -5.35 -19.54 10.10
N LYS A 221 -5.05 -18.36 10.64
CA LYS A 221 -5.93 -17.67 11.59
C LYS A 221 -7.32 -17.38 11.02
N LEU A 222 -7.40 -17.01 9.74
CA LEU A 222 -8.68 -16.82 9.04
C LEU A 222 -9.45 -18.14 8.93
N ILE A 223 -8.79 -19.24 8.56
CA ILE A 223 -9.40 -20.57 8.48
C ILE A 223 -9.92 -21.02 9.85
N ASP A 224 -9.15 -20.80 10.92
CA ASP A 224 -9.53 -21.16 12.29
C ASP A 224 -10.76 -20.37 12.78
N LEU A 225 -10.98 -19.17 12.24
CA LEU A 225 -12.18 -18.35 12.48
C LEU A 225 -13.34 -18.69 11.55
N GLY A 226 -13.22 -19.72 10.70
CA GLY A 226 -14.27 -20.16 9.78
C GLY A 226 -14.42 -19.29 8.53
N VAL A 227 -13.42 -18.45 8.20
CA VAL A 227 -13.43 -17.67 6.95
C VAL A 227 -13.21 -18.59 5.76
N GLU A 228 -14.11 -18.51 4.78
CA GLU A 228 -13.97 -19.24 3.53
C GLU A 228 -13.02 -18.49 2.59
N ILE A 229 -11.87 -19.09 2.26
CA ILE A 229 -10.88 -18.49 1.36
C ILE A 229 -10.96 -19.17 -0.02
N ARG A 230 -11.26 -18.39 -1.06
CA ARG A 230 -11.28 -18.87 -2.45
C ARG A 230 -10.23 -18.16 -3.30
N CYS A 231 -9.14 -18.86 -3.62
CA CYS A 231 -8.07 -18.40 -4.51
C CYS A 231 -8.32 -18.84 -5.96
N ASN A 232 -7.72 -18.15 -6.93
CA ASN A 232 -7.99 -18.28 -8.37
C ASN A 232 -9.43 -17.90 -8.77
N ASN A 233 -10.12 -17.11 -7.95
CA ASN A 233 -11.48 -16.64 -8.20
C ASN A 233 -11.46 -15.14 -8.47
N ALA A 234 -11.14 -14.78 -9.71
CA ALA A 234 -11.14 -13.39 -10.13
C ALA A 234 -12.58 -12.84 -10.24
N VAL A 235 -12.86 -11.77 -9.51
CA VAL A 235 -14.12 -11.03 -9.65
C VAL A 235 -14.13 -10.30 -10.98
N ARG A 236 -15.15 -10.58 -11.80
CA ARG A 236 -15.34 -9.98 -13.12
C ARG A 236 -16.32 -8.82 -13.08
N MET A 237 -17.35 -8.93 -12.26
CA MET A 237 -18.39 -7.92 -12.14
C MET A 237 -19.03 -7.96 -10.76
N ILE A 238 -19.52 -6.82 -10.30
CA ILE A 238 -20.34 -6.66 -9.09
C ILE A 238 -21.62 -5.97 -9.54
N SER A 239 -22.77 -6.47 -9.12
CA SER A 239 -24.07 -5.87 -9.44
C SER A 239 -25.00 -5.88 -8.23
N PRO A 240 -25.97 -4.95 -8.13
CA PRO A 240 -27.02 -5.02 -7.12
C PRO A 240 -27.81 -6.33 -7.20
N TYR A 241 -28.41 -6.74 -6.08
CA TYR A 241 -29.28 -7.90 -5.98
C TYR A 241 -30.52 -7.62 -5.11
N GLN A 242 -31.45 -8.57 -5.06
CA GLN A 242 -32.68 -8.49 -4.28
C GLN A 242 -32.39 -8.22 -2.79
N ASP A 243 -33.31 -7.52 -2.11
CA ASP A 243 -33.22 -7.18 -0.68
C ASP A 243 -31.99 -6.35 -0.31
N ALA A 244 -31.53 -5.48 -1.22
CA ALA A 244 -30.31 -4.68 -1.08
C ALA A 244 -29.02 -5.51 -0.91
N ARG A 245 -29.04 -6.81 -1.24
CA ARG A 245 -27.84 -7.66 -1.29
C ARG A 245 -27.00 -7.35 -2.53
N VAL A 246 -25.80 -7.91 -2.58
CA VAL A 246 -24.86 -7.69 -3.67
C VAL A 246 -24.49 -9.02 -4.32
N ARG A 247 -24.51 -9.06 -5.65
CA ARG A 247 -24.07 -10.21 -6.43
C ARG A 247 -22.66 -9.97 -6.95
N VAL A 248 -21.78 -10.94 -6.73
CA VAL A 248 -20.39 -10.95 -7.21
C VAL A 248 -20.27 -12.03 -8.28
N HIS A 249 -19.90 -11.63 -9.49
CA HIS A 249 -19.74 -12.52 -10.64
C HIS A 249 -18.27 -12.92 -10.78
N LEU A 250 -18.03 -14.23 -10.76
CA LEU A 250 -16.72 -14.85 -10.99
C LEU A 250 -16.63 -15.34 -12.45
N ALA A 251 -15.63 -16.16 -12.76
CA ALA A 251 -15.50 -16.73 -14.11
C ALA A 251 -16.62 -17.74 -14.43
N ASP A 252 -16.91 -18.64 -13.48
CA ASP A 252 -17.76 -19.82 -13.71
C ASP A 252 -19.06 -19.81 -12.89
N GLU A 253 -19.19 -18.88 -11.93
CA GLU A 253 -20.34 -18.80 -11.03
C GLU A 253 -20.61 -17.36 -10.58
N SER A 254 -21.77 -17.15 -9.96
CA SER A 254 -22.09 -15.90 -9.25
C SER A 254 -22.48 -16.23 -7.82
N LEU A 255 -21.95 -15.45 -6.88
CA LEU A 255 -22.23 -15.57 -5.45
C LEU A 255 -23.01 -14.33 -4.97
N VAL A 256 -23.87 -14.50 -3.98
CA VAL A 256 -24.69 -13.43 -3.40
C VAL A 256 -24.32 -13.26 -1.94
N PHE A 257 -24.12 -12.01 -1.53
CA PHE A 257 -23.68 -11.66 -0.18
C PHE A 257 -24.56 -10.56 0.40
N ASP A 258 -24.66 -10.52 1.72
CA ASP A 258 -25.35 -9.45 2.42
C ASP A 258 -24.60 -8.12 2.26
N ARG A 259 -23.26 -8.18 2.32
CA ARG A 259 -22.37 -7.05 2.11
C ARG A 259 -21.12 -7.45 1.36
N VAL A 260 -20.56 -6.50 0.64
CA VAL A 260 -19.31 -6.69 -0.11
C VAL A 260 -18.38 -5.51 0.20
N VAL A 261 -17.14 -5.82 0.56
CA VAL A 261 -16.05 -4.84 0.64
C VAL A 261 -14.99 -5.17 -0.40
N SER A 262 -14.77 -4.24 -1.33
CA SER A 262 -13.71 -4.32 -2.31
C SER A 262 -12.42 -3.71 -1.76
N THR A 263 -11.35 -4.51 -1.73
CA THR A 263 -9.98 -4.04 -1.40
C THR A 263 -9.09 -3.90 -2.62
N LEU A 264 -9.70 -3.95 -3.81
CA LEU A 264 -9.03 -3.85 -5.10
C LEU A 264 -8.56 -2.41 -5.37
N PRO A 265 -7.59 -2.20 -6.28
CA PRO A 265 -7.20 -0.87 -6.70
C PRO A 265 -8.42 -0.07 -7.22
N SER A 266 -8.49 1.22 -6.87
CA SER A 266 -9.65 2.08 -7.17
C SER A 266 -10.08 2.05 -8.65
N PRO A 267 -9.18 2.09 -9.65
CA PRO A 267 -9.58 2.01 -11.06
C PRO A 267 -10.17 0.65 -11.45
N VAL A 268 -9.86 -0.43 -10.73
CA VAL A 268 -10.49 -1.74 -10.94
C VAL A 268 -11.93 -1.70 -10.47
N MET A 269 -12.19 -1.09 -9.30
CA MET A 269 -13.55 -0.94 -8.76
C MET A 269 -14.48 -0.21 -9.74
N GLY A 270 -14.02 0.88 -10.36
CA GLY A 270 -14.80 1.62 -11.35
C GLY A 270 -15.18 0.78 -12.58
N ARG A 271 -14.32 -0.17 -12.99
CA ARG A 271 -14.54 -1.03 -14.16
C ARG A 271 -15.43 -2.24 -13.89
N ILE A 272 -15.31 -2.85 -12.71
CA ILE A 272 -16.03 -4.09 -12.39
C ILE A 272 -17.44 -3.82 -11.86
N CYS A 273 -17.83 -2.57 -11.63
CA CYS A 273 -19.13 -2.21 -11.09
C CYS A 273 -19.86 -1.20 -12.01
N PRO A 274 -20.50 -1.69 -13.09
CA PRO A 274 -21.11 -0.83 -14.10
C PRO A 274 -22.35 -0.07 -13.60
N GLU A 275 -22.97 -0.48 -12.50
CA GLU A 275 -24.13 0.19 -11.91
C GLU A 275 -23.77 1.37 -10.99
N LEU A 276 -22.47 1.62 -10.74
CA LEU A 276 -22.04 2.84 -10.05
C LEU A 276 -22.48 4.09 -10.83
N THR A 277 -22.76 5.17 -10.09
CA THR A 277 -23.03 6.47 -10.73
C THR A 277 -21.83 6.96 -11.53
N ASN A 278 -22.06 7.76 -12.57
CA ASN A 278 -20.98 8.32 -13.39
C ASN A 278 -19.97 9.10 -12.52
N ARG A 279 -20.46 9.85 -11.53
CA ARG A 279 -19.61 10.60 -10.58
C ARG A 279 -18.70 9.69 -9.75
N GLU A 280 -19.18 8.51 -9.34
CA GLU A 280 -18.36 7.55 -8.60
C GLU A 280 -17.32 6.89 -9.51
N LYS A 281 -17.72 6.47 -10.72
CA LYS A 281 -16.79 5.91 -11.70
C LYS A 281 -15.64 6.88 -12.00
N GLU A 282 -15.96 8.15 -12.25
CA GLU A 282 -14.97 9.21 -12.44
C GLU A 282 -14.01 9.35 -11.24
N ARG A 283 -14.50 9.23 -10.01
CA ARG A 283 -13.65 9.28 -8.81
C ARG A 283 -12.77 8.04 -8.68
N PHE A 284 -13.33 6.85 -8.85
CA PHE A 284 -12.60 5.58 -8.76
C PHE A 284 -11.51 5.47 -9.83
N GLU A 285 -11.84 5.77 -11.08
CA GLU A 285 -10.91 5.72 -12.22
C GLU A 285 -9.94 6.91 -12.24
N GLY A 286 -10.33 8.06 -11.69
CA GLY A 286 -9.50 9.25 -11.59
C GLY A 286 -8.35 9.14 -10.57
N VAL A 287 -8.34 8.11 -9.72
CA VAL A 287 -7.22 7.87 -8.81
C VAL A 287 -5.98 7.46 -9.61
N GLN A 288 -4.97 8.32 -9.60
CA GLN A 288 -3.69 8.03 -10.23
C GLN A 288 -2.86 7.14 -9.33
N TYR A 289 -2.31 6.07 -9.90
CA TYR A 289 -1.40 5.16 -9.22
C TYR A 289 0.00 5.28 -9.80
N HIS A 290 0.98 5.01 -8.95
CA HIS A 290 2.32 4.66 -9.38
C HIS A 290 2.49 3.15 -9.36
N GLY A 291 3.11 2.61 -10.40
CA GLY A 291 3.51 1.22 -10.50
C GLY A 291 4.97 1.01 -10.13
N ILE A 292 5.38 -0.26 -10.10
CA ILE A 292 6.77 -0.66 -9.89
C ILE A 292 7.15 -1.77 -10.86
N ILE A 293 8.35 -1.65 -11.41
CA ILE A 293 9.10 -2.73 -12.04
C ILE A 293 10.28 -2.99 -11.12
N CYS A 294 10.31 -4.13 -10.47
CA CYS A 294 11.29 -4.45 -9.45
C CYS A 294 12.02 -5.73 -9.82
N ALA A 295 13.31 -5.61 -10.11
CA ALA A 295 14.15 -6.79 -10.29
C ALA A 295 14.65 -7.28 -8.92
N SER A 296 14.59 -8.60 -8.72
CA SER A 296 15.26 -9.30 -7.65
C SER A 296 16.46 -10.03 -8.22
N VAL A 297 17.63 -9.77 -7.65
CA VAL A 297 18.91 -10.31 -8.10
C VAL A 297 19.54 -11.08 -6.96
N LEU A 298 19.81 -12.36 -7.16
CA LEU A 298 20.66 -13.14 -6.28
C LEU A 298 22.10 -13.03 -6.74
N LEU A 299 22.98 -12.63 -5.83
CA LEU A 299 24.40 -12.46 -6.05
C LEU A 299 25.21 -13.40 -5.18
N ASN A 300 26.34 -13.86 -5.71
CA ASN A 300 27.31 -14.68 -4.98
C ASN A 300 28.16 -13.87 -3.99
N LYS A 301 28.11 -12.53 -4.08
CA LYS A 301 28.87 -11.61 -3.23
C LYS A 301 28.05 -10.36 -2.88
N PRO A 302 28.33 -9.71 -1.73
CA PRO A 302 27.68 -8.44 -1.38
C PRO A 302 28.09 -7.30 -2.31
N LEU A 303 27.20 -6.31 -2.51
CA LEU A 303 27.51 -5.11 -3.30
C LEU A 303 28.12 -4.01 -2.44
N SER A 304 27.52 -3.77 -1.27
CA SER A 304 27.89 -2.67 -0.39
C SER A 304 27.46 -2.96 1.06
N PRO A 305 27.94 -2.19 2.05
CA PRO A 305 27.47 -2.34 3.43
C PRO A 305 26.11 -1.66 3.69
N TYR A 306 25.45 -1.11 2.67
CA TYR A 306 24.23 -0.31 2.81
C TYR A 306 22.98 -1.15 2.53
N TYR A 307 21.97 -0.99 3.37
CA TYR A 307 20.64 -1.56 3.12
C TYR A 307 19.97 -0.88 1.93
N VAL A 308 19.97 0.45 1.95
CA VAL A 308 19.41 1.27 0.86
C VAL A 308 20.50 2.19 0.33
N THR A 309 20.69 2.14 -0.98
CA THR A 309 21.48 3.13 -1.71
C THR A 309 20.53 4.00 -2.51
N ASN A 310 20.41 5.27 -2.11
CA ASN A 310 19.64 6.26 -2.85
C ASN A 310 20.47 6.75 -4.04
N ILE A 311 19.87 6.75 -5.23
CA ILE A 311 20.55 7.12 -6.46
C ILE A 311 20.13 8.53 -6.82
N THR A 312 21.12 9.41 -7.02
CA THR A 312 20.85 10.78 -7.48
C THR A 312 21.34 11.05 -8.90
N ASP A 313 22.20 10.19 -9.42
CA ASP A 313 22.69 10.27 -10.79
C ASP A 313 21.60 9.84 -11.79
N GLU A 314 21.53 10.55 -12.92
CA GLU A 314 20.61 10.22 -14.01
C GLU A 314 21.17 9.10 -14.91
N GLY A 315 20.30 8.45 -15.69
CA GLY A 315 20.71 7.44 -16.68
C GLY A 315 20.88 6.01 -16.14
N LEU A 316 20.54 5.78 -14.87
CA LEU A 316 20.42 4.43 -14.30
C LEU A 316 18.98 3.90 -14.48
N PRO A 317 18.80 2.59 -14.73
CA PRO A 317 17.51 2.01 -15.06
C PRO A 317 16.65 1.65 -13.84
N PHE A 318 17.14 1.94 -12.64
CA PHE A 318 16.44 1.76 -11.38
C PHE A 318 16.67 2.98 -10.49
N THR A 319 15.78 3.13 -9.52
CA THR A 319 15.64 4.33 -8.69
C THR A 319 16.35 4.21 -7.34
N ALA A 320 16.70 3.00 -6.92
CA ALA A 320 17.48 2.69 -5.72
C ALA A 320 18.12 1.29 -5.85
N VAL A 321 19.07 0.98 -4.98
CA VAL A 321 19.56 -0.39 -4.75
C VAL A 321 19.22 -0.77 -3.32
N ILE A 322 18.48 -1.86 -3.13
CA ILE A 322 18.11 -2.37 -1.80
C ILE A 322 18.78 -3.72 -1.57
N GLU A 323 19.84 -3.76 -0.77
CA GLU A 323 20.54 -4.99 -0.44
C GLU A 323 19.92 -5.61 0.83
N MET A 324 18.92 -6.48 0.65
CA MET A 324 18.21 -7.09 1.79
C MET A 324 19.12 -7.86 2.72
N THR A 325 20.18 -8.48 2.19
CA THR A 325 21.10 -9.29 2.98
C THR A 325 22.00 -8.45 3.90
N SER A 326 21.99 -7.12 3.80
CA SER A 326 22.57 -6.25 4.83
C SER A 326 21.69 -6.19 6.10
N LEU A 327 20.40 -6.55 5.98
CA LEU A 327 19.40 -6.57 7.04
C LEU A 327 19.04 -8.01 7.45
N VAL A 328 18.84 -8.90 6.48
CA VAL A 328 18.47 -10.30 6.67
C VAL A 328 19.72 -11.16 6.70
N LYS A 329 19.84 -12.03 7.71
CA LYS A 329 21.01 -12.93 7.82
C LYS A 329 21.11 -13.87 6.62
N LYS A 330 22.31 -13.98 6.04
CA LYS A 330 22.62 -14.86 4.88
C LYS A 330 22.15 -16.31 4.98
N LYS A 331 22.07 -16.85 6.20
CA LYS A 331 21.55 -18.21 6.45
C LYS A 331 20.11 -18.40 5.95
N HIS A 332 19.32 -17.33 5.88
CA HIS A 332 17.95 -17.36 5.34
C HIS A 332 17.90 -17.25 3.81
N MET A 333 19.04 -17.03 3.17
CA MET A 333 19.20 -16.78 1.73
C MET A 333 20.11 -17.83 1.07
N ASN A 334 20.29 -19.01 1.69
CA ASN A 334 21.20 -20.06 1.22
C ASN A 334 22.63 -19.57 0.91
N GLY A 335 23.11 -18.56 1.65
CA GLY A 335 24.44 -17.96 1.45
C GLY A 335 24.51 -16.85 0.39
N TYR A 336 23.48 -16.72 -0.45
CA TYR A 336 23.38 -15.65 -1.45
C TYR A 336 23.14 -14.27 -0.82
N THR A 337 23.46 -13.23 -1.59
CA THR A 337 23.05 -11.85 -1.35
C THR A 337 21.83 -11.54 -2.22
N LEU A 338 20.73 -11.13 -1.61
CA LEU A 338 19.52 -10.68 -2.32
C LEU A 338 19.52 -9.15 -2.45
N VAL A 339 19.40 -8.67 -3.68
CA VAL A 339 19.33 -7.26 -4.04
C VAL A 339 18.04 -6.99 -4.80
N TYR A 340 17.32 -5.93 -4.41
CA TYR A 340 16.23 -5.39 -5.22
C TYR A 340 16.66 -4.12 -5.93
N LEU A 341 16.21 -4.01 -7.18
CA LEU A 341 16.39 -2.86 -8.04
C LEU A 341 15.00 -2.33 -8.42
N PRO A 342 14.37 -1.49 -7.59
CA PRO A 342 13.08 -0.89 -7.92
C PRO A 342 13.20 0.20 -8.98
N ARG A 343 12.29 0.19 -9.94
CA ARG A 343 11.98 1.33 -10.81
C ARG A 343 10.50 1.69 -10.66
N TYR A 344 10.25 2.86 -10.09
CA TYR A 344 8.91 3.41 -9.93
C TYR A 344 8.47 4.15 -11.19
N VAL A 345 7.42 3.67 -11.85
CA VAL A 345 6.91 4.22 -13.13
C VAL A 345 5.39 4.36 -13.14
N ARG A 346 4.87 5.13 -14.10
CA ARG A 346 3.41 5.21 -14.31
C ARG A 346 2.88 3.89 -14.91
N PRO A 347 1.59 3.56 -14.74
CA PRO A 347 1.02 2.31 -15.24
C PRO A 347 1.06 2.12 -16.77
N ASP A 348 1.22 3.22 -17.52
CA ASP A 348 1.32 3.28 -18.99
C ASP A 348 2.77 3.16 -19.52
N ASP A 349 3.76 3.03 -18.63
CA ASP A 349 5.18 2.94 -18.99
C ASP A 349 5.53 1.70 -19.82
N GLU A 350 6.35 1.88 -20.86
CA GLU A 350 6.74 0.82 -21.79
C GLU A 350 7.51 -0.33 -21.10
N GLY A 351 8.17 -0.05 -19.97
CA GLY A 351 8.85 -1.06 -19.17
C GLY A 351 7.94 -2.19 -18.69
N PHE A 352 6.63 -1.96 -18.59
CA PHE A 352 5.67 -3.03 -18.27
C PHE A 352 5.50 -4.06 -19.40
N ARG A 353 5.84 -3.68 -20.64
CA ARG A 353 5.70 -4.54 -21.83
C ARG A 353 7.02 -5.19 -22.26
N LYS A 354 8.17 -4.70 -21.76
CA LYS A 354 9.48 -5.32 -22.01
C LYS A 354 9.55 -6.74 -21.47
N ILE A 355 10.23 -7.62 -22.21
CA ILE A 355 10.51 -8.99 -21.77
C ILE A 355 11.57 -9.01 -20.65
N ASP A 356 11.61 -10.09 -19.86
CA ASP A 356 12.50 -10.19 -18.70
C ASP A 356 13.98 -10.06 -19.07
N ALA A 357 14.41 -10.65 -20.20
CA ALA A 357 15.81 -10.61 -20.64
C ALA A 357 16.29 -9.18 -20.97
N GLU A 358 15.46 -8.37 -21.63
CA GLU A 358 15.81 -6.97 -21.91
C GLU A 358 15.97 -6.15 -20.61
N LEU A 359 15.11 -6.41 -19.63
CA LEU A 359 15.21 -5.75 -18.32
C LEU A 359 16.41 -6.25 -17.53
N GLU A 360 16.77 -7.53 -17.65
CA GLU A 360 17.98 -8.10 -17.06
C GLU A 360 19.23 -7.41 -17.58
N ASP A 361 19.40 -7.35 -18.90
CA ASP A 361 20.54 -6.69 -19.52
C ASP A 361 20.63 -5.22 -19.13
N GLU A 362 19.50 -4.50 -19.18
CA GLU A 362 19.39 -3.10 -18.79
C GLU A 362 19.81 -2.91 -17.32
N PHE A 363 19.20 -3.66 -16.41
CA PHE A 363 19.38 -3.50 -14.96
C PHE A 363 20.77 -3.94 -14.50
N ILE A 364 21.29 -5.07 -15.00
CA ILE A 364 22.64 -5.51 -14.64
C ILE A 364 23.69 -4.55 -15.19
N SER A 365 23.53 -4.05 -16.43
CA SER A 365 24.43 -3.02 -16.98
C SER A 365 24.43 -1.75 -16.11
N GLY A 366 23.26 -1.32 -15.64
CA GLY A 366 23.15 -0.22 -14.69
C GLY A 366 23.87 -0.49 -13.37
N LEU A 367 23.73 -1.71 -12.84
CA LEU A 367 24.37 -2.12 -11.60
C LEU A 367 25.90 -2.19 -11.71
N GLN A 368 26.42 -2.67 -12.84
CA GLN A 368 27.86 -2.70 -13.14
C GLN A 368 28.47 -1.29 -13.24
N LYS A 369 27.73 -0.29 -13.73
CA LYS A 369 28.19 1.11 -13.69
C LYS A 369 28.42 1.60 -12.26
N MET A 370 27.56 1.20 -11.32
CA MET A 370 27.71 1.56 -9.90
C MET A 370 28.75 0.69 -9.18
N HIS A 371 28.87 -0.57 -9.57
CA HIS A 371 29.76 -1.56 -8.98
C HIS A 371 30.63 -2.22 -10.07
N PRO A 372 31.73 -1.59 -10.52
CA PRO A 372 32.54 -2.08 -11.66
C PRO A 372 33.19 -3.45 -11.44
N THR A 373 33.25 -3.93 -10.20
CA THR A 373 33.76 -5.27 -9.85
C THR A 373 32.71 -6.36 -10.00
N LEU A 374 31.46 -6.03 -10.29
CA LEU A 374 30.38 -6.97 -10.54
C LEU A 374 30.45 -7.49 -11.97
N SER A 375 30.30 -8.79 -12.14
CA SER A 375 30.23 -9.47 -13.44
C SER A 375 28.96 -10.32 -13.53
N MET A 376 28.58 -10.74 -14.74
CA MET A 376 27.46 -11.68 -14.92
C MET A 376 27.69 -13.01 -14.18
N ALA A 377 28.94 -13.45 -14.00
CA ALA A 377 29.27 -14.66 -13.25
C ALA A 377 28.93 -14.56 -11.74
N ASP A 378 28.77 -13.34 -11.22
CA ASP A 378 28.34 -13.12 -9.84
C ASP A 378 26.81 -13.21 -9.68
N VAL A 379 26.04 -13.18 -10.77
CA VAL A 379 24.58 -13.24 -10.78
C VAL A 379 24.14 -14.70 -10.79
N ALA A 380 23.59 -15.15 -9.67
CA ALA A 380 23.07 -16.51 -9.52
C ALA A 380 21.65 -16.67 -10.06
N ALA A 381 20.82 -15.62 -9.92
CA ALA A 381 19.47 -15.60 -10.45
C ALA A 381 18.97 -14.15 -10.61
N PHE A 382 18.10 -13.95 -11.59
CA PHE A 382 17.43 -12.68 -11.83
C PHE A 382 15.93 -12.94 -12.08
N LYS A 383 15.07 -12.08 -11.53
CA LYS A 383 13.63 -12.19 -11.73
C LYS A 383 12.95 -10.84 -11.60
N VAL A 384 11.98 -10.54 -12.48
CA VAL A 384 11.30 -9.24 -12.50
C VAL A 384 9.85 -9.34 -12.03
N SER A 385 9.50 -8.51 -11.06
CA SER A 385 8.12 -8.26 -10.63
C SER A 385 7.60 -6.99 -11.30
N ARG A 386 6.36 -7.05 -11.80
CA ARG A 386 5.67 -5.93 -12.45
C ARG A 386 4.33 -5.72 -11.76
N VAL A 387 4.12 -4.54 -11.19
CA VAL A 387 2.85 -4.18 -10.55
C VAL A 387 2.41 -2.79 -11.00
N PRO A 388 1.31 -2.65 -11.77
CA PRO A 388 0.88 -1.35 -12.30
C PRO A 388 0.26 -0.45 -11.23
N HIS A 389 -0.35 -1.02 -10.19
CA HIS A 389 -1.00 -0.27 -9.12
C HIS A 389 -0.36 -0.61 -7.78
N VAL A 390 0.61 0.21 -7.34
CA VAL A 390 1.28 0.05 -6.05
C VAL A 390 0.70 1.02 -5.05
N PHE A 391 0.96 2.32 -5.20
CA PHE A 391 0.42 3.34 -4.30
C PHE A 391 -0.30 4.44 -5.06
N ALA A 392 -1.36 4.97 -4.47
CA ALA A 392 -2.09 6.09 -5.02
C ALA A 392 -1.28 7.38 -4.85
N LEU A 393 -1.14 8.14 -5.92
CA LEU A 393 -0.38 9.39 -5.92
C LEU A 393 -1.18 10.47 -5.17
N PRO A 394 -0.63 11.06 -4.09
CA PRO A 394 -1.31 12.12 -3.34
C PRO A 394 -1.20 13.45 -4.10
N THR A 395 -2.06 13.61 -5.10
CA THR A 395 -2.17 14.82 -5.92
C THR A 395 -2.68 16.01 -5.09
N LEU A 396 -2.73 17.20 -5.68
CA LEU A 396 -3.25 18.37 -4.98
C LEU A 396 -4.73 18.22 -4.61
N GLY A 397 -5.12 18.58 -3.39
CA GLY A 397 -6.51 18.43 -2.91
C GLY A 397 -7.03 16.99 -3.04
N TYR A 398 -6.16 16.00 -2.81
CA TYR A 398 -6.49 14.59 -3.02
C TYR A 398 -7.68 14.15 -2.16
N SER A 399 -7.72 14.56 -0.89
CA SER A 399 -8.79 14.22 0.04
C SER A 399 -10.21 14.63 -0.41
N GLU A 400 -10.33 15.67 -1.24
CA GLU A 400 -11.62 16.18 -1.76
C GLU A 400 -12.17 15.34 -2.93
N ARG A 401 -11.27 14.58 -3.58
CA ARG A 401 -11.56 13.78 -4.78
C ARG A 401 -11.52 12.28 -4.52
N LEU A 402 -11.35 11.88 -3.26
CA LEU A 402 -11.37 10.47 -2.88
C LEU A 402 -12.66 9.79 -3.32
N PRO A 403 -12.56 8.55 -3.84
CA PRO A 403 -13.72 7.70 -3.98
C PRO A 403 -14.39 7.47 -2.62
N PRO A 404 -15.73 7.45 -2.56
CA PRO A 404 -16.42 7.22 -1.30
C PRO A 404 -16.21 5.78 -0.84
N THR A 405 -16.12 5.56 0.48
CA THR A 405 -15.98 4.21 1.05
C THR A 405 -17.27 3.41 0.89
N GLN A 406 -18.43 4.02 1.14
CA GLN A 406 -19.74 3.46 0.81
C GLN A 406 -20.12 3.94 -0.59
N THR A 407 -20.55 3.02 -1.45
CA THR A 407 -20.98 3.36 -2.82
C THR A 407 -22.48 3.68 -2.88
N SER A 408 -22.95 4.14 -4.03
CA SER A 408 -24.37 4.33 -4.33
C SER A 408 -25.16 3.02 -4.34
N ILE A 409 -24.47 1.88 -4.45
CA ILE A 409 -25.08 0.56 -4.34
C ILE A 409 -25.14 0.19 -2.85
N PRO A 410 -26.35 -0.04 -2.28
CA PRO A 410 -26.50 -0.47 -0.90
C PRO A 410 -25.61 -1.66 -0.58
N ASN A 411 -25.00 -1.64 0.61
CA ASN A 411 -24.18 -2.74 1.14
C ASN A 411 -22.92 -3.07 0.31
N LEU A 412 -22.55 -2.24 -0.68
CA LEU A 412 -21.28 -2.31 -1.40
C LEU A 412 -20.34 -1.19 -0.94
N MET A 413 -19.17 -1.59 -0.45
CA MET A 413 -18.12 -0.71 0.03
C MET A 413 -16.81 -0.93 -0.74
N ALA A 414 -15.97 0.10 -0.80
CA ALA A 414 -14.64 0.04 -1.38
C ALA A 414 -13.63 0.76 -0.51
N VAL A 415 -12.56 0.06 -0.13
CA VAL A 415 -11.45 0.61 0.67
C VAL A 415 -10.15 0.09 0.08
N SER A 416 -9.23 0.98 -0.28
CA SER A 416 -7.99 0.61 -0.96
C SER A 416 -6.82 1.44 -0.45
N SER A 417 -5.61 1.22 -0.98
CA SER A 417 -4.47 2.08 -0.68
C SER A 417 -4.71 3.56 -0.99
N ALA A 418 -5.67 3.89 -1.86
CA ALA A 418 -6.11 5.27 -2.11
C ALA A 418 -6.66 5.96 -0.86
N ASN A 419 -7.23 5.20 0.07
CA ASN A 419 -7.80 5.74 1.30
C ASN A 419 -6.71 6.03 2.37
N ILE A 420 -5.43 5.77 2.09
CA ILE A 420 -4.30 6.19 2.94
C ILE A 420 -3.91 7.63 2.58
N VAL A 421 -4.68 8.59 3.07
CA VAL A 421 -4.60 10.00 2.64
C VAL A 421 -3.43 10.77 3.27
N ASN A 422 -3.09 10.44 4.52
CA ASN A 422 -2.11 11.15 5.34
C ASN A 422 -0.94 10.26 5.78
N GLY A 423 -0.72 9.16 5.06
CA GLY A 423 0.30 8.16 5.36
C GLY A 423 1.20 7.86 4.17
N THR A 424 2.13 6.94 4.38
CA THR A 424 2.87 6.31 3.28
C THR A 424 2.29 4.93 3.05
N LEU A 425 2.24 4.42 1.81
CA LEU A 425 1.87 3.03 1.61
C LEU A 425 2.89 2.12 2.29
N ASN A 426 2.43 1.40 3.31
CA ASN A 426 3.18 0.39 4.03
C ASN A 426 2.19 -0.51 4.77
N VAL A 427 2.69 -1.62 5.31
CA VAL A 427 1.86 -2.63 5.99
C VAL A 427 1.18 -2.07 7.24
N ASN A 428 1.82 -1.17 8.00
CA ASN A 428 1.23 -0.55 9.19
C ASN A 428 0.00 0.30 8.85
N GLU A 429 0.11 1.21 7.88
CA GLU A 429 -1.03 2.03 7.44
C GLU A 429 -2.12 1.19 6.78
N THR A 430 -1.75 0.10 6.11
CA THR A 430 -2.72 -0.82 5.51
C THR A 430 -3.53 -1.55 6.58
N ILE A 431 -2.89 -2.06 7.63
CA ILE A 431 -3.56 -2.72 8.77
C ILE A 431 -4.41 -1.70 9.54
N LYS A 432 -3.89 -0.49 9.74
CA LYS A 432 -4.64 0.60 10.38
C LYS A 432 -5.94 0.89 9.63
N LEU A 433 -5.86 1.06 8.31
CA LEU A 433 -7.02 1.30 7.45
C LEU A 433 -8.04 0.15 7.53
N ALA A 434 -7.57 -1.10 7.56
CA ALA A 434 -8.43 -2.28 7.73
C ALA A 434 -9.17 -2.25 9.07
N ASN A 435 -8.47 -1.93 10.16
CA ASN A 435 -9.03 -1.83 11.51
C ASN A 435 -10.07 -0.70 11.61
N GLU A 436 -9.75 0.48 11.08
CA GLU A 436 -10.65 1.64 11.04
C GLU A 436 -11.92 1.32 10.24
N PHE A 437 -11.77 0.70 9.06
CA PHE A 437 -12.90 0.24 8.25
C PHE A 437 -13.80 -0.74 9.02
N ALA A 438 -13.23 -1.79 9.62
CA ALA A 438 -14.01 -2.79 10.32
C ALA A 438 -14.69 -2.24 11.58
N ALA A 439 -14.05 -1.29 12.27
CA ALA A 439 -14.65 -0.62 13.44
C ALA A 439 -15.84 0.26 13.04
N GLU A 440 -15.77 0.94 11.90
CA GLU A 440 -16.84 1.82 11.41
C GLU A 440 -17.99 1.02 10.78
N PHE A 441 -17.69 0.12 9.85
CA PHE A 441 -18.70 -0.51 8.99
C PHE A 441 -19.11 -1.91 9.44
N GLY A 442 -18.24 -2.63 10.16
CA GLY A 442 -18.53 -3.99 10.61
C GLY A 442 -19.60 -4.05 11.69
N ALA A 443 -19.77 -3.00 12.49
CA ALA A 443 -20.83 -2.90 13.50
C ALA A 443 -22.06 -2.08 13.03
N SER A 444 -22.01 -1.49 11.83
CA SER A 444 -23.11 -0.66 11.31
C SER A 444 -24.28 -1.53 10.84
N PRO A 445 -25.56 -1.15 11.05
CA PRO A 445 -26.72 -1.91 10.58
C PRO A 445 -26.79 -2.00 9.05
N ARG A 446 -27.34 -3.12 8.53
CA ARG A 446 -27.46 -3.35 7.08
C ARG A 446 -28.53 -2.45 6.50
N VAL A 447 -28.28 -1.90 5.32
CA VAL A 447 -29.33 -1.21 4.56
C VAL A 447 -30.30 -2.27 4.05
N THR A 448 -31.57 -2.15 4.41
CA THR A 448 -32.66 -3.01 3.91
C THR A 448 -33.63 -2.16 3.11
N VAL A 449 -34.29 -2.76 2.12
CA VAL A 449 -35.38 -2.10 1.41
C VAL A 449 -36.62 -2.24 2.29
N GLU A 450 -37.18 -1.13 2.79
CA GLU A 450 -38.52 -1.15 3.35
C GLU A 450 -39.49 -1.47 2.22
N HIS A 451 -40.13 -2.64 2.27
CA HIS A 451 -41.35 -2.85 1.52
C HIS A 451 -42.42 -1.95 2.15
N GLU A 452 -42.66 -0.77 1.56
CA GLU A 452 -43.97 -0.14 1.72
C GLU A 452 -44.99 -1.17 1.23
N SER A 453 -45.65 -1.84 2.17
CA SER A 453 -46.85 -2.59 1.90
C SER A 453 -47.87 -1.60 1.35
N LEU A 454 -48.06 -1.57 0.04
CA LEU A 454 -49.25 -1.01 -0.57
C LEU A 454 -50.44 -1.82 -0.04
N ASP A 455 -51.03 -1.35 1.05
CA ASP A 455 -52.31 -1.85 1.55
C ASP A 455 -53.37 -1.60 0.45
N PRO A 456 -53.95 -2.64 -0.17
CA PRO A 456 -54.90 -2.47 -1.27
C PRO A 456 -56.26 -1.88 -0.84
N LYS A 457 -56.41 -1.44 0.41
CA LYS A 457 -57.70 -0.98 0.97
C LYS A 457 -57.86 0.52 1.18
N ALA A 458 -56.96 1.35 0.65
CA ALA A 458 -57.12 2.81 0.68
C ALA A 458 -57.60 3.40 -0.66
N THR A 459 -58.64 2.83 -1.27
CA THR A 459 -59.42 3.48 -2.34
C THR A 459 -60.89 3.41 -2.01
N ASN A 460 -61.39 4.43 -1.29
CA ASN A 460 -62.70 5.06 -1.52
C ASN A 460 -62.99 6.09 -0.42
N GLN A 461 -62.58 7.34 -0.64
CA GLN A 461 -63.36 8.48 -0.18
C GLN A 461 -63.38 9.54 -1.30
N PRO A 462 -64.56 10.01 -1.73
CA PRO A 462 -64.68 11.00 -2.79
C PRO A 462 -64.27 12.38 -2.28
N PHE A 463 -63.49 13.10 -3.11
CA PHE A 463 -63.19 14.51 -2.96
C PHE A 463 -64.50 15.33 -2.95
N GLN A 464 -64.82 15.96 -1.82
CA GLN A 464 -65.76 17.09 -1.80
C GLN A 464 -65.00 18.36 -2.15
N ILE A 465 -65.37 18.96 -3.29
CA ILE A 465 -65.01 20.32 -3.66
C ILE A 465 -65.99 21.25 -2.94
N GLY A 466 -65.49 22.01 -1.96
CA GLY A 466 -66.20 23.13 -1.35
C GLY A 466 -65.59 24.44 -1.83
N VAL A 467 -66.38 25.22 -2.58
CA VAL A 467 -66.09 26.60 -3.01
C VAL A 467 -67.03 27.54 -2.27
N ALA A 468 -66.47 28.67 -1.81
CA ALA A 468 -67.08 29.92 -1.34
C ALA A 468 -67.83 29.88 0.02
N ASP A 469 -67.76 30.89 0.89
CA ASP A 469 -67.51 32.34 0.68
C ASP A 469 -66.33 32.94 1.49
#